data_AF-A0AAU8JE05-F1
#
_entry.id   AF-A0AAU8JE05-F1
#
_cell.length_a   1.000
_cell.length_b   1.000
_cell.length_c   1.000
_cell.angle_alpha   90.00
_cell.angle_beta   90.00
_cell.angle_gamma   90.00
#
_symmetry.space_group_name_H-M   'P 1'
#
loop_
_entity.id
_entity.type
_entity.pdbx_description
1 polymer ?
#
loop_
_entity_poly.entity_id
_entity_poly.type
_entity_poly.pdbx_seq_one_letter_code
_entity_poly.pdbx_strand_id
1 'polypeptide(L)'
;MVKVEQIMVEKIDDLIKRAKKHGKGAGRIQLGHYRAATVNERWHYGLTLIAAALSAVVGTSIFADLPQKNRIVLSIASILAAVSSALQGGSKFAEKAKEHHDAGADYGSLRRKIDVLCLCLEAGDVTRKQALEELEEISKTFTSLAHQSPVLSERAYNAAVKIFDKDHPQYNDSSNVVLVLANPAQILKPSGDKNATQQPS
;
A
#
# COMPACT_ATOMS: atom_id res chain seq x y z
N MET A 1 -20.21 20.00 -36.61
CA MET A 1 -20.15 18.76 -35.79
C MET A 1 -18.76 18.52 -35.21
N VAL A 2 -17.67 18.65 -35.99
CA VAL A 2 -16.27 18.47 -35.52
C VAL A 2 -15.90 19.22 -34.22
N LYS A 3 -16.34 20.48 -34.05
CA LYS A 3 -16.01 21.28 -32.87
C LYS A 3 -16.67 20.77 -31.58
N VAL A 4 -17.83 20.11 -31.66
CA VAL A 4 -18.54 19.57 -30.49
C VAL A 4 -17.90 18.27 -30.03
N GLU A 5 -17.47 17.41 -30.96
CA GLU A 5 -16.69 16.21 -30.65
C GLU A 5 -15.36 16.56 -29.97
N GLN A 6 -14.62 17.54 -30.49
CA GLN A 6 -13.37 18.00 -29.85
C GLN A 6 -13.58 18.50 -28.41
N ILE A 7 -14.65 19.27 -28.16
CA ILE A 7 -14.96 19.77 -26.80
C ILE A 7 -15.34 18.63 -25.85
N MET A 8 -15.98 17.56 -26.34
CA MET A 8 -16.36 16.40 -25.53
C MET A 8 -15.15 15.53 -25.19
N VAL A 9 -14.24 15.32 -26.15
CA VAL A 9 -12.98 14.58 -25.96
C VAL A 9 -12.09 15.30 -24.94
N GLU A 10 -11.86 16.61 -25.11
CA GLU A 10 -11.04 17.43 -24.20
C GLU A 10 -11.56 17.38 -22.74
N LYS A 11 -12.89 17.29 -22.57
CA LYS A 11 -13.54 17.22 -21.26
C LYS A 11 -13.35 15.86 -20.58
N ILE A 12 -13.35 14.76 -21.32
CA ILE A 12 -13.15 13.40 -20.76
C ILE A 12 -11.68 13.21 -20.35
N ASP A 13 -10.74 13.76 -21.11
CA ASP A 13 -9.31 13.72 -20.79
C ASP A 13 -8.98 14.37 -19.44
N ASP A 14 -9.63 15.49 -19.09
CA ASP A 14 -9.48 16.11 -17.77
C ASP A 14 -9.95 15.19 -16.64
N LEU A 15 -11.02 14.41 -16.85
CA LEU A 15 -11.50 13.45 -15.84
C LEU A 15 -10.53 12.29 -15.66
N ILE A 16 -10.03 11.73 -16.75
CA ILE A 16 -9.02 10.65 -16.71
C ILE A 16 -7.77 11.14 -15.99
N LYS A 17 -7.31 12.36 -16.29
CA LYS A 17 -6.16 12.97 -15.63
C LYS A 17 -6.36 13.16 -14.12
N ARG A 18 -7.55 13.60 -13.70
CA ARG A 18 -7.91 13.71 -12.28
C ARG A 18 -7.97 12.36 -11.60
N ALA A 19 -8.65 11.39 -12.20
CA ALA A 19 -8.75 10.02 -11.67
C ALA A 19 -7.35 9.40 -11.49
N LYS A 20 -6.47 9.47 -12.50
CA LYS A 20 -5.07 9.01 -12.42
C LYS A 20 -4.30 9.71 -11.30
N LYS A 21 -4.49 11.02 -11.10
CA LYS A 21 -3.87 11.76 -9.99
C LYS A 21 -4.31 11.22 -8.62
N HIS A 22 -5.60 10.95 -8.43
CA HIS A 22 -6.11 10.35 -7.19
C HIS A 22 -5.58 8.93 -7.00
N GLY A 23 -5.53 8.12 -8.06
CA GLY A 23 -5.01 6.74 -8.02
C GLY A 23 -3.53 6.71 -7.64
N LYS A 24 -2.73 7.62 -8.19
CA LYS A 24 -1.32 7.81 -7.83
C LYS A 24 -1.16 8.17 -6.35
N GLY A 25 -1.96 9.11 -5.85
CA GLY A 25 -1.98 9.49 -4.44
C GLY A 25 -2.31 8.31 -3.52
N ALA A 26 -3.40 7.60 -3.81
CA ALA A 26 -3.84 6.44 -3.04
C ALA A 26 -2.79 5.34 -3.00
N GLY A 27 -2.17 5.04 -4.15
CA GLY A 27 -1.15 3.99 -4.24
C GLY A 27 0.16 4.31 -3.50
N ARG A 28 0.59 5.59 -3.49
CA ARG A 28 1.74 6.03 -2.68
C ARG A 28 1.47 5.89 -1.18
N ILE A 29 0.27 6.29 -0.74
CA ILE A 29 -0.13 6.20 0.67
C ILE A 29 -0.26 4.72 1.08
N GLN A 30 -0.93 3.90 0.26
CA GLN A 30 -1.03 2.44 0.43
C GLN A 30 0.34 1.81 0.70
N LEU A 31 1.32 2.05 -0.18
CA LEU A 31 2.65 1.45 -0.06
C LEU A 31 3.40 1.98 1.18
N GLY A 32 3.19 3.24 1.55
CA GLY A 32 3.73 3.81 2.78
C GLY A 32 3.20 3.10 4.02
N HIS A 33 1.90 2.85 4.08
CA HIS A 33 1.24 2.14 5.15
C HIS A 33 1.72 0.68 5.28
N TYR A 34 1.81 -0.09 4.18
CA TYR A 34 2.38 -1.43 4.25
C TYR A 34 3.83 -1.45 4.73
N ARG A 35 4.65 -0.46 4.33
CA ARG A 35 6.01 -0.33 4.85
C ARG A 35 6.04 -0.05 6.34
N ALA A 36 5.22 0.88 6.81
CA ALA A 36 5.12 1.18 8.24
C ALA A 36 4.67 -0.05 9.05
N ALA A 37 3.73 -0.84 8.50
CA ALA A 37 3.28 -2.09 9.10
C ALA A 37 4.45 -3.07 9.29
N THR A 38 5.20 -3.36 8.21
CA THR A 38 6.33 -4.31 8.28
C THR A 38 7.45 -3.87 9.23
N VAL A 39 7.69 -2.56 9.38
CA VAL A 39 8.68 -2.05 10.35
C VAL A 39 8.21 -2.30 11.78
N ASN A 40 6.95 -1.97 12.09
CA ASN A 40 6.40 -2.20 13.42
C ASN A 40 6.34 -3.70 13.76
N GLU A 41 6.00 -4.54 12.78
CA GLU A 41 5.98 -6.00 12.94
C GLU A 41 7.37 -6.57 13.27
N ARG A 42 8.43 -6.08 12.61
CA ARG A 42 9.81 -6.47 12.92
C ARG A 42 10.22 -6.10 14.34
N TRP A 43 9.83 -4.92 14.82
CA TRP A 43 10.07 -4.51 16.21
C TRP A 43 9.34 -5.40 17.20
N HIS A 44 8.08 -5.74 16.91
CA HIS A 44 7.31 -6.68 17.73
C HIS A 44 7.99 -8.05 17.84
N TYR A 45 8.38 -8.65 16.71
CA TYR A 45 9.08 -9.95 16.72
C TYR A 45 10.45 -9.88 17.42
N GLY A 46 11.20 -8.79 17.24
CA GLY A 46 12.49 -8.62 17.93
C GLY A 46 12.33 -8.53 19.45
N LEU A 47 11.37 -7.73 19.93
CA LEU A 47 11.12 -7.57 21.36
C LEU A 47 10.58 -8.85 22.01
N THR A 48 9.68 -9.56 21.32
CA THR A 48 9.15 -10.84 21.81
C THR A 48 10.22 -11.93 21.86
N LEU A 49 11.14 -11.98 20.89
CA LEU A 49 12.27 -12.91 20.91
C LEU A 49 13.22 -12.62 22.09
N ILE A 50 13.57 -11.35 22.33
CA ILE A 50 14.41 -10.95 23.47
C ILE A 50 13.71 -11.30 24.79
N ALA A 51 12.41 -11.00 24.90
CA ALA A 51 11.62 -11.31 26.08
C ALA A 51 11.57 -12.83 26.35
N ALA A 52 11.39 -13.65 25.31
CA ALA A 52 11.41 -15.11 25.41
C ALA A 52 12.78 -15.63 25.87
N ALA A 53 13.87 -15.11 25.31
CA ALA A 53 15.23 -15.47 25.72
C ALA A 53 15.50 -15.13 27.20
N LEU A 54 15.13 -13.92 27.64
CA LEU A 54 15.26 -13.51 29.05
C LEU A 54 14.38 -14.38 29.97
N SER A 55 13.16 -14.69 29.55
CA SER A 55 12.25 -15.57 30.31
C SER A 55 12.83 -16.97 30.47
N ALA A 56 13.48 -17.52 29.44
CA ALA A 56 14.16 -18.81 29.53
C ALA A 56 15.34 -18.80 30.52
N VAL A 57 16.15 -17.73 30.52
CA VAL A 57 17.25 -17.55 31.48
C VAL A 57 16.72 -17.49 32.92
N VAL A 58 15.65 -16.74 33.14
CA VAL A 58 15.00 -16.60 34.45
C VAL A 58 14.35 -17.91 34.88
N GLY A 59 13.65 -18.59 33.97
CA GLY A 59 13.05 -19.90 34.25
C GLY A 59 14.10 -20.92 34.67
N THR A 60 15.27 -20.91 34.02
CA THR A 60 16.39 -21.79 34.36
C THR A 60 17.00 -21.44 35.72
N SER A 61 17.09 -20.15 36.08
CA SER A 61 17.68 -19.73 37.35
C SER A 61 16.85 -20.11 38.58
N ILE A 62 15.53 -20.32 38.44
CA ILE A 62 14.65 -20.80 39.52
C ILE A 62 15.03 -22.22 39.96
N PHE A 63 15.51 -23.05 39.04
CA PHE A 63 15.92 -24.43 39.31
C PHE A 63 17.39 -24.54 39.76
N ALA A 64 18.17 -23.46 39.66
CA ALA A 64 19.51 -23.42 40.21
C ALA A 64 19.42 -23.30 41.75
N ASP A 65 20.04 -24.24 42.46
CA ASP A 65 20.01 -24.30 43.93
C ASP A 65 20.77 -23.10 44.52
N LEU A 66 20.05 -22.01 44.78
CA LEU A 66 20.58 -20.74 45.27
C LEU A 66 20.13 -20.53 46.73
N PRO A 67 21.05 -20.34 47.68
CA PRO A 67 20.68 -20.01 49.06
C PRO A 67 20.19 -18.54 49.16
N GLN A 68 19.15 -18.28 49.97
CA GLN A 68 18.40 -17.01 50.22
C GLN A 68 17.00 -16.92 49.59
N LYS A 69 16.05 -17.69 50.14
CA LYS A 69 14.64 -17.83 49.68
C LYS A 69 13.91 -16.50 49.40
N ASN A 70 14.06 -15.48 50.26
CA ASN A 70 13.34 -14.20 50.10
C ASN A 70 13.94 -13.29 49.03
N ARG A 71 15.27 -13.31 48.87
CA ARG A 71 15.99 -12.47 47.89
C ARG A 71 15.77 -12.99 46.48
N ILE A 72 15.72 -14.31 46.31
CA ILE A 72 15.48 -14.99 45.03
C ILE A 72 14.07 -14.70 44.52
N VAL A 73 13.05 -14.82 45.37
CA VAL A 73 11.66 -14.52 44.99
C VAL A 73 11.50 -13.06 44.54
N LEU A 74 12.09 -12.11 45.27
CA LEU A 74 12.02 -10.69 44.90
C LEU A 74 12.78 -10.39 43.60
N SER A 75 13.88 -11.10 43.35
CA SER A 75 14.67 -11.02 42.12
C SER A 75 13.87 -11.52 40.92
N ILE A 76 13.27 -12.71 41.03
CA ILE A 76 12.43 -13.31 39.99
C ILE A 76 11.23 -12.43 39.70
N ALA A 77 10.54 -11.94 40.74
CA ALA A 77 9.39 -11.06 40.60
C ALA A 77 9.75 -9.76 39.86
N SER A 78 10.90 -9.15 40.16
CA SER A 78 11.39 -7.95 39.47
C SER A 78 11.70 -8.21 38.01
N ILE A 79 12.29 -9.37 37.69
CA ILE A 79 12.59 -9.72 36.30
C ILE A 79 11.31 -10.05 35.53
N LEU A 80 10.38 -10.80 36.12
CA LEU A 80 9.06 -11.07 35.52
C LEU A 80 8.27 -9.79 35.27
N ALA A 81 8.34 -8.82 36.19
CA ALA A 81 7.75 -7.49 36.01
C ALA A 81 8.41 -6.73 34.85
N ALA A 82 9.74 -6.76 34.74
CA ALA A 82 10.47 -6.13 33.65
C ALA A 82 10.13 -6.79 32.29
N VAL A 83 10.07 -8.12 32.22
CA VAL A 83 9.69 -8.88 31.01
C VAL A 83 8.24 -8.58 30.63
N SER A 84 7.32 -8.56 31.60
CA SER A 84 5.90 -8.23 31.35
C SER A 84 5.74 -6.79 30.85
N SER A 85 6.53 -5.85 31.36
CA SER A 85 6.56 -4.47 30.90
C SER A 85 7.08 -4.37 29.45
N ALA A 86 8.16 -5.11 29.13
CA ALA A 86 8.67 -5.19 27.76
C ALA A 86 7.65 -5.80 26.79
N LEU A 87 6.91 -6.83 27.21
CA LEU A 87 5.87 -7.48 26.41
C LEU A 87 4.66 -6.56 26.18
N GLN A 88 4.24 -5.81 27.21
CA GLN A 88 3.21 -4.76 27.09
C GLN A 88 3.65 -3.61 26.16
N GLY A 89 4.95 -3.29 26.09
CA GLY A 89 5.48 -2.37 25.09
C GLY A 89 5.42 -2.96 23.67
N GLY A 90 5.72 -4.27 23.55
CA GLY A 90 5.68 -5.02 22.30
C GLY A 90 4.29 -5.09 21.65
N SER A 91 3.21 -5.22 22.43
CA SER A 91 1.84 -5.32 21.89
C SER A 91 1.42 -4.06 21.12
N LYS A 92 1.88 -2.88 21.56
CA LYS A 92 1.63 -1.60 20.86
C LYS A 92 2.22 -1.58 19.46
N PHE A 93 3.33 -2.27 19.22
CA PHE A 93 3.90 -2.37 17.89
C PHE A 93 3.09 -3.31 16.98
N ALA A 94 2.58 -4.42 17.52
CA ALA A 94 1.68 -5.29 16.76
C ALA A 94 0.37 -4.58 16.40
N GLU A 95 -0.22 -3.84 17.34
CA GLU A 95 -1.42 -3.04 17.11
C GLU A 95 -1.20 -1.99 16.03
N LYS A 96 -0.14 -1.18 16.14
CA LYS A 96 0.23 -0.20 15.10
C LYS A 96 0.54 -0.84 13.76
N ALA A 97 1.16 -2.03 13.75
CA ALA A 97 1.42 -2.75 12.52
C ALA A 97 0.11 -3.10 11.81
N LYS A 98 -0.88 -3.59 12.57
CA LYS A 98 -2.21 -3.89 12.07
C LYS A 98 -2.95 -2.64 11.57
N GLU A 99 -2.95 -1.55 12.33
CA GLU A 99 -3.57 -0.28 11.90
C GLU A 99 -3.00 0.22 10.56
N HIS A 100 -1.67 0.17 10.41
CA HIS A 100 -1.04 0.52 9.14
C HIS A 100 -1.36 -0.49 8.04
N HIS A 101 -1.43 -1.79 8.34
CA HIS A 101 -1.80 -2.80 7.36
C HIS A 101 -3.23 -2.61 6.85
N ASP A 102 -4.19 -2.39 7.74
CA ASP A 102 -5.61 -2.20 7.43
C ASP A 102 -5.81 -0.92 6.61
N ALA A 103 -5.18 0.20 6.99
CA ALA A 103 -5.18 1.42 6.19
C ALA A 103 -4.55 1.18 4.79
N GLY A 104 -3.48 0.39 4.70
CA GLY A 104 -2.89 -0.01 3.42
C GLY A 104 -3.87 -0.82 2.55
N ALA A 105 -4.65 -1.72 3.14
CA ALA A 105 -5.68 -2.47 2.43
C ALA A 105 -6.80 -1.56 1.91
N ASP A 106 -7.25 -0.61 2.73
CA ASP A 106 -8.30 0.33 2.37
C ASP A 106 -7.89 1.25 1.21
N TYR A 107 -6.69 1.85 1.26
CA TYR A 107 -6.18 2.63 0.13
C TYR A 107 -5.94 1.78 -1.12
N GLY A 108 -5.57 0.50 -0.96
CA GLY A 108 -5.48 -0.45 -2.06
C GLY A 108 -6.82 -0.73 -2.73
N SER A 109 -7.89 -0.85 -1.94
CA SER A 109 -9.25 -0.98 -2.46
C SER A 109 -9.69 0.28 -3.23
N LEU A 110 -9.40 1.46 -2.69
CA LEU A 110 -9.70 2.75 -3.32
C LEU A 110 -8.94 2.91 -4.64
N ARG A 111 -7.67 2.53 -4.67
CA ARG A 111 -6.86 2.54 -5.90
C ARG A 111 -7.46 1.64 -6.98
N ARG A 112 -7.87 0.41 -6.63
CA ARG A 112 -8.51 -0.52 -7.58
C ARG A 112 -9.81 0.06 -8.14
N LYS A 113 -10.64 0.72 -7.31
CA LYS A 113 -11.83 1.43 -7.79
C LYS A 113 -11.49 2.53 -8.79
N ILE A 114 -10.44 3.31 -8.53
CA ILE A 114 -9.95 4.35 -9.43
C ILE A 114 -9.44 3.77 -10.74
N ASP A 115 -8.72 2.65 -10.70
CA ASP A 115 -8.20 1.98 -11.89
C ASP A 115 -9.36 1.48 -12.77
N VAL A 116 -10.40 0.90 -12.19
CA VAL A 116 -11.62 0.51 -12.90
C VAL A 116 -12.30 1.74 -13.53
N LEU A 117 -12.44 2.84 -12.80
CA LEU A 117 -13.02 4.08 -13.35
C LEU A 117 -12.21 4.61 -14.55
N CYS A 118 -10.87 4.55 -14.48
CA CYS A 118 -10.01 4.95 -15.59
C CYS A 118 -10.24 4.07 -16.82
N LEU A 119 -10.34 2.75 -16.65
CA LEU A 119 -10.61 1.82 -17.75
C LEU A 119 -11.98 2.06 -18.38
N CYS A 120 -13.02 2.28 -17.57
CA CYS A 120 -14.36 2.55 -18.10
C CYS A 120 -14.45 3.91 -18.81
N LEU A 121 -13.69 4.91 -18.36
CA LEU A 121 -13.54 6.20 -19.05
C LEU A 121 -12.80 6.07 -20.39
N GLU A 122 -11.72 5.28 -20.43
CA GLU A 122 -10.94 5.03 -21.64
C GLU A 122 -11.72 4.18 -22.67
N ALA A 123 -12.60 3.28 -22.21
CA ALA A 123 -13.50 2.50 -23.05
C ALA A 123 -14.72 3.29 -23.57
N GLY A 124 -15.03 4.44 -22.97
CA GLY A 124 -16.23 5.23 -23.30
C GLY A 124 -17.53 4.65 -22.74
N ASP A 125 -17.44 3.70 -21.80
CA ASP A 125 -18.60 3.00 -21.20
C ASP A 125 -19.39 3.86 -20.21
N VAL A 126 -18.84 5.03 -19.83
CA VAL A 126 -19.38 5.88 -18.75
C VAL A 126 -19.66 7.28 -19.26
N THR A 127 -20.85 7.78 -18.93
CA THR A 127 -21.18 9.18 -19.23
C THR A 127 -20.38 10.12 -18.32
N ARG A 128 -20.02 11.31 -18.82
CA ARG A 128 -19.36 12.36 -18.02
C ARG A 128 -20.00 12.59 -16.65
N LYS A 129 -21.34 12.59 -16.58
CA LYS A 129 -22.09 12.81 -15.33
C LYS A 129 -21.82 11.69 -14.32
N GLN A 130 -21.92 10.44 -14.74
CA GLN A 130 -21.63 9.27 -13.90
C GLN A 130 -20.17 9.26 -13.43
N ALA A 131 -19.22 9.60 -14.31
CA ALA A 131 -17.82 9.68 -13.95
C ALA A 131 -17.52 10.78 -12.92
N LEU A 132 -18.26 11.90 -12.95
CA LEU A 132 -18.16 12.95 -11.94
C LEU A 132 -18.71 12.50 -10.59
N GLU A 133 -19.85 11.80 -10.58
CA GLU A 133 -20.45 11.22 -9.37
C GLU A 133 -19.49 10.22 -8.71
N GLU A 134 -18.91 9.31 -9.50
CA GLU A 134 -17.89 8.35 -9.03
C GLU A 134 -16.64 9.04 -8.49
N LEU A 135 -16.15 10.09 -9.17
CA LEU A 135 -14.98 10.84 -8.70
C LEU A 135 -15.25 11.61 -7.39
N GLU A 136 -16.48 12.08 -7.20
CA GLU A 136 -16.93 12.69 -5.95
C GLU A 136 -16.96 11.64 -4.82
N GLU A 137 -17.48 10.44 -5.08
CA GLU A 137 -17.46 9.33 -4.12
C GLU A 137 -16.03 8.91 -3.74
N ILE A 138 -15.14 8.79 -4.75
CA ILE A 138 -13.71 8.53 -4.54
C ILE A 138 -13.10 9.61 -3.63
N SER A 139 -13.42 10.88 -3.87
CA SER A 139 -12.90 11.99 -3.08
C SER A 139 -13.40 11.97 -1.63
N LYS A 140 -14.67 11.60 -1.42
CA LYS A 140 -15.26 11.40 -0.08
C LYS A 140 -14.59 10.25 0.65
N THR A 141 -14.42 9.11 -0.02
CA THR A 141 -13.74 7.93 0.55
C THR A 141 -12.29 8.26 0.89
N PHE A 142 -11.58 8.95 -0.01
CA PHE A 142 -10.21 9.39 0.23
C PHE A 142 -10.09 10.25 1.49
N THR A 143 -10.99 11.23 1.64
CA THR A 143 -11.01 12.12 2.81
C THR A 143 -11.33 11.35 4.09
N SER A 144 -12.31 10.43 4.03
CA SER A 144 -12.67 9.56 5.15
C SER A 144 -11.49 8.68 5.58
N LEU A 145 -10.80 8.05 4.64
CA LEU A 145 -9.62 7.24 4.92
C LEU A 145 -8.49 8.08 5.51
N ALA A 146 -8.27 9.30 5.01
CA ALA A 146 -7.26 10.20 5.56
C ALA A 146 -7.52 10.57 7.03
N HIS A 147 -8.79 10.69 7.44
CA HIS A 147 -9.16 10.94 8.84
C HIS A 147 -9.03 9.73 9.75
N GLN A 148 -9.28 8.53 9.25
CA GLN A 148 -9.25 7.28 10.02
C GLN A 148 -7.86 6.65 10.10
N SER A 149 -6.99 6.98 9.13
CA SER A 149 -5.68 6.35 9.01
C SER A 149 -4.69 6.88 10.06
N PRO A 150 -3.80 6.02 10.59
CA PRO A 150 -2.70 6.47 11.42
C PRO A 150 -1.73 7.35 10.63
N VAL A 151 -1.10 8.31 11.30
CA VAL A 151 -0.16 9.25 10.66
C VAL A 151 1.02 8.49 10.07
N LEU A 152 1.27 8.71 8.78
CA LEU A 152 2.40 8.12 8.08
C LEU A 152 3.65 9.01 8.25
N SER A 153 4.77 8.41 8.65
CA SER A 153 6.04 9.14 8.74
C SER A 153 6.53 9.60 7.35
N GLU A 154 7.18 10.77 7.29
CA GLU A 154 7.75 11.30 6.03
C GLU A 154 8.73 10.32 5.38
N ARG A 155 9.53 9.61 6.18
CA ARG A 155 10.49 8.61 5.67
C ARG A 155 9.76 7.46 4.97
N ALA A 156 8.70 6.94 5.58
CA ALA A 156 7.90 5.87 4.99
C ALA A 156 7.19 6.34 3.72
N TYR A 157 6.64 7.55 3.73
CA TYR A 157 6.01 8.16 2.56
C TYR A 157 7.00 8.39 1.41
N ASN A 158 8.16 9.00 1.67
CA ASN A 158 9.16 9.28 0.65
C ASN A 158 9.75 8.00 0.04
N ALA A 159 9.95 6.95 0.85
CA ALA A 159 10.34 5.64 0.34
C ALA A 159 9.25 5.02 -0.54
N ALA A 160 7.98 5.18 -0.15
CA ALA A 160 6.85 4.71 -0.95
C ALA A 160 6.71 5.46 -2.27
N VAL A 161 6.88 6.78 -2.29
CA VAL A 161 6.84 7.59 -3.52
C VAL A 161 7.85 7.10 -4.54
N LYS A 162 9.11 6.89 -4.13
CA LYS A 162 10.18 6.45 -5.03
C LYS A 162 9.87 5.10 -5.68
N ILE A 163 9.28 4.18 -4.92
CA ILE A 163 9.04 2.81 -5.37
C ILE A 163 7.75 2.73 -6.16
N PHE A 164 6.70 3.39 -5.69
CA PHE A 164 5.43 3.45 -6.40
C PHE A 164 5.59 4.06 -7.81
N ASP A 165 6.27 5.21 -7.90
CA ASP A 165 6.46 5.92 -9.17
C ASP A 165 7.36 5.14 -10.15
N LYS A 166 8.26 4.29 -9.63
CA LYS A 166 9.07 3.37 -10.43
C LYS A 166 8.23 2.21 -10.96
N ASP A 167 7.40 1.61 -10.10
CA ASP A 167 6.66 0.38 -10.42
C ASP A 167 5.38 0.65 -11.23
N HIS A 168 4.88 1.89 -11.25
CA HIS A 168 3.62 2.26 -11.91
C HIS A 168 3.76 3.46 -12.85
N PRO A 169 4.48 3.31 -13.97
CA PRO A 169 4.70 4.38 -14.94
C PRO A 169 3.40 4.87 -15.62
N GLN A 170 2.34 4.06 -15.64
CA GLN A 170 1.03 4.42 -16.23
C GLN A 170 0.33 5.60 -15.56
N TYR A 171 0.69 5.93 -14.31
CA TYR A 171 0.20 7.15 -13.65
C TYR A 171 1.06 8.39 -13.99
N ASN A 172 2.21 8.20 -14.63
CA ASN A 172 3.12 9.26 -15.07
C ASN A 172 2.90 9.65 -16.53
N ASP A 173 2.41 8.72 -17.36
CA ASP A 173 2.15 8.96 -18.77
C ASP A 173 0.71 9.45 -19.02
N SER A 174 0.59 10.71 -19.43
CA SER A 174 -0.69 11.33 -19.83
C SER A 174 -0.95 11.23 -21.33
N SER A 175 -0.07 10.58 -22.10
CA SER A 175 0.05 10.78 -23.56
C SER A 175 -0.65 9.71 -24.39
N ASN A 176 -1.12 8.62 -23.79
CA ASN A 176 -1.67 7.45 -24.52
C ASN A 176 -3.20 7.39 -24.63
N VAL A 177 -3.94 8.36 -24.09
CA VAL A 177 -5.42 8.35 -24.17
C VAL A 177 -5.91 8.56 -25.61
N VAL A 178 -5.15 9.31 -26.42
CA VAL A 178 -5.52 9.65 -27.80
C VAL A 178 -5.29 8.49 -28.79
N LEU A 179 -4.38 7.56 -28.52
CA LEU A 179 -4.00 6.53 -29.51
C LEU A 179 -4.98 5.34 -29.55
N VAL A 180 -5.64 5.04 -28.43
CA VAL A 180 -6.54 3.87 -28.32
C VAL A 180 -7.90 4.15 -28.96
N LEU A 181 -8.38 5.40 -28.92
CA LEU A 181 -9.65 5.81 -29.54
C LEU A 181 -9.54 6.05 -31.06
N ALA A 182 -8.33 6.13 -31.61
CA ALA A 182 -8.11 6.45 -33.02
C ALA A 182 -8.07 5.22 -33.96
N ASN A 183 -7.94 3.99 -33.45
CA ASN A 183 -7.86 2.82 -34.33
C ASN A 183 -8.21 1.47 -33.65
N PRO A 184 -9.48 1.04 -33.65
CA PRO A 184 -9.87 -0.27 -33.15
C PRO A 184 -9.31 -1.45 -33.98
N ALA A 185 -8.70 -1.21 -35.14
CA ALA A 185 -8.17 -2.26 -36.01
C ALA A 185 -6.77 -2.78 -35.60
N GLN A 186 -6.11 -2.21 -34.57
CA GLN A 186 -4.80 -2.69 -34.12
C GLN A 186 -4.85 -3.83 -33.08
N ILE A 187 -6.04 -4.23 -32.61
CA ILE A 187 -6.20 -5.29 -31.60
C ILE A 187 -6.09 -6.71 -32.22
N LEU A 188 -6.06 -6.84 -33.54
CA LEU A 188 -5.92 -8.13 -34.24
C LEU A 188 -4.73 -8.14 -35.20
N LYS A 189 -3.51 -8.16 -34.66
CA LYS A 189 -2.38 -8.81 -35.35
C LYS A 189 -1.66 -9.75 -34.39
N PRO A 190 -1.69 -11.08 -34.61
CA PRO A 190 -0.88 -11.99 -33.82
C PRO A 190 0.60 -11.63 -34.02
N SER A 191 1.33 -11.58 -32.91
CA SER A 191 2.77 -11.41 -32.84
C SER A 191 3.46 -12.50 -33.67
N GLY A 192 3.73 -12.18 -34.94
CA GLY A 192 4.54 -13.00 -35.84
C GLY A 192 6.00 -12.89 -35.44
N ASP A 193 6.46 -13.91 -34.74
CA ASP A 193 7.84 -14.18 -34.36
C ASP A 193 8.76 -14.15 -35.60
N LYS A 194 9.80 -13.32 -35.56
CA LYS A 194 10.85 -13.23 -36.57
C LYS A 194 12.18 -13.52 -35.89
N ASN A 195 12.65 -14.76 -35.95
CA ASN A 195 13.99 -15.14 -36.43
C ASN A 195 14.37 -16.57 -36.01
N ALA A 196 14.55 -17.45 -37.00
CA ALA A 196 15.56 -18.50 -36.94
C ALA A 196 16.02 -18.88 -38.37
N THR A 197 17.16 -18.30 -38.73
CA THR A 197 18.33 -18.98 -39.33
C THR A 197 18.27 -19.41 -40.81
N GLN A 198 18.99 -18.62 -41.62
CA GLN A 198 19.66 -19.04 -42.85
C GLN A 198 20.74 -20.11 -42.56
N GLN A 199 20.87 -21.11 -43.43
CA GLN A 199 22.19 -21.52 -43.94
C GLN A 199 22.08 -22.14 -45.35
N PRO A 200 23.04 -21.86 -46.25
CA PRO A 200 22.98 -22.24 -47.67
C PRO A 200 23.70 -23.56 -47.97
N SER A 201 23.42 -24.07 -49.16
CA SER A 201 24.00 -25.23 -49.83
C SER A 201 25.50 -25.15 -50.07
#